data_AF-A0A3D4CYX5-F1
#
_entry.id   AF-A0A3D4CYX5-F1
#
_cell.length_a   1.000
_cell.length_b   1.000
_cell.length_c   1.000
_cell.angle_alpha   90.00
_cell.angle_beta   90.00
_cell.angle_gamma   90.00
#
_symmetry.space_group_name_H-M   'P 1'
#
loop_
_entity.id
_entity.type
_entity.pdbx_description
1 polymer ?
#
loop_
_entity_poly.entity_id
_entity_poly.type
_entity_poly.pdbx_seq_one_letter_code
_entity_poly.pdbx_strand_id
1 'polypeptide(L)'
;INTVTHPFCTHLGPEDTRLTTRYDERDFLSSLFGVMHEAGHGLYDQGLPGSQHGMPSGQAVSLGIHESQSRLWENHVGRSRPFWEKWLPRASDIFPDLRRFSLDEFLKGVNRANYSCIRVEADEATYDLHILLRFSIERRLLNRDLEIAEVPEAWNEEFRSLFGFLPPDDASGCLQDIHWSMGGLGYFSTYSVGNLNSAQLYRAATANEEIADECSKANYLPLLGWMREHVHSAGSTMLPQELMLSATGEHTNPSHYLEHLRSRFCPGA
;
A
#
# COMPACT_ATOMS: atom_id res chain seq x y z
N ILE A 1 6.10 -15.47 -10.69
CA ILE A 1 6.01 -14.03 -10.99
C ILE A 1 5.96 -13.86 -12.50
N ASN A 2 4.97 -13.12 -13.01
CA ASN A 2 4.80 -12.86 -14.45
C ASN A 2 4.56 -11.36 -14.71
N THR A 3 4.60 -10.93 -15.97
CA THR A 3 4.43 -9.51 -16.35
C THR A 3 3.02 -9.21 -16.85
N VAL A 4 2.49 -8.05 -16.45
CA VAL A 4 1.18 -7.52 -16.89
C VAL A 4 1.21 -5.99 -16.91
N THR A 5 0.16 -5.37 -17.46
CA THR A 5 0.04 -3.89 -17.52
C THR A 5 -0.22 -3.26 -16.15
N HIS A 6 -1.04 -3.91 -15.32
CA HIS A 6 -1.37 -3.47 -13.95
C HIS A 6 -1.05 -4.63 -13.00
N PRO A 7 0.00 -4.52 -12.17
CA PRO A 7 0.34 -5.54 -11.19
C PRO A 7 -0.85 -5.92 -10.31
N PHE A 8 -0.92 -7.20 -9.97
CA PHE A 8 -1.89 -7.77 -9.05
C PHE A 8 -1.38 -9.08 -8.45
N CYS A 9 -1.96 -9.43 -7.31
CA CYS A 9 -1.85 -10.72 -6.65
C CYS A 9 -3.19 -11.47 -6.78
N THR A 10 -3.11 -12.78 -7.00
CA THR A 10 -4.30 -13.64 -7.03
C THR A 10 -4.04 -14.92 -6.25
N HIS A 11 -5.00 -15.28 -5.40
CA HIS A 11 -5.07 -16.56 -4.71
C HIS A 11 -5.93 -17.52 -5.53
N LEU A 12 -5.34 -18.61 -6.04
CA LEU A 12 -6.06 -19.64 -6.80
C LEU A 12 -6.44 -20.84 -5.91
N GLY A 13 -5.74 -21.01 -4.79
CA GLY A 13 -5.96 -22.10 -3.84
C GLY A 13 -4.88 -22.15 -2.79
N PRO A 14 -4.99 -23.04 -1.78
CA PRO A 14 -3.90 -23.30 -0.86
C PRO A 14 -2.64 -23.64 -1.64
N GLU A 15 -1.53 -23.00 -1.28
CA GLU A 15 -0.23 -23.15 -1.94
C GLU A 15 -0.13 -22.64 -3.40
N ASP A 16 -1.18 -22.05 -3.97
CA ASP A 16 -1.13 -21.38 -5.29
C ASP A 16 -1.56 -19.90 -5.16
N THR A 17 -0.58 -19.07 -4.81
CA THR A 17 -0.71 -17.61 -4.77
C THR A 17 0.27 -17.00 -5.74
N ARG A 18 -0.24 -16.30 -6.75
CA ARG A 18 0.54 -15.79 -7.87
C ARG A 18 0.54 -14.27 -7.85
N LEU A 19 1.73 -13.71 -8.03
CA LEU A 19 1.91 -12.28 -8.14
C LEU A 19 2.50 -11.91 -9.51
N THR A 20 2.13 -10.71 -9.96
CA THR A 20 2.58 -10.15 -11.23
C THR A 20 3.29 -8.82 -11.01
N THR A 21 4.03 -8.34 -12.00
CA THR A 21 4.72 -7.05 -11.94
C THR A 21 4.73 -6.37 -13.31
N ARG A 22 5.15 -5.11 -13.33
CA ARG A 22 5.48 -4.35 -14.53
C ARG A 22 6.88 -3.77 -14.36
N TYR A 23 7.73 -3.95 -15.36
CA TYR A 23 9.06 -3.35 -15.39
C TYR A 23 9.00 -1.98 -16.08
N ASP A 24 9.66 -0.97 -15.49
CA ASP A 24 10.04 0.27 -16.18
C ASP A 24 11.58 0.28 -16.27
N GLU A 25 12.11 0.25 -17.49
CA GLU A 25 13.56 0.27 -17.72
C GLU A 25 14.23 1.58 -17.25
N ARG A 26 13.44 2.63 -17.03
CA ARG A 26 13.91 3.94 -16.55
C ARG A 26 13.88 4.05 -15.03
N ASP A 27 13.12 3.20 -14.35
CA ASP A 27 12.97 3.21 -12.90
C ASP A 27 12.79 1.80 -12.33
N PHE A 28 13.88 1.22 -11.83
CA PHE A 28 13.85 -0.11 -11.23
C PHE A 28 13.05 -0.15 -9.91
N LEU A 29 12.92 0.99 -9.20
CA LEU A 29 12.18 1.05 -7.95
C LEU A 29 10.69 0.80 -8.18
N SER A 30 10.16 1.24 -9.32
CA SER A 30 8.77 0.98 -9.73
C SER A 30 8.43 -0.52 -9.68
N SER A 31 9.24 -1.36 -10.35
CA SER A 31 9.01 -2.81 -10.31
C SER A 31 9.33 -3.44 -8.96
N LEU A 32 10.36 -2.96 -8.26
CA LEU A 32 10.72 -3.53 -6.96
C LEU A 32 9.59 -3.33 -5.96
N PHE A 33 9.11 -2.10 -5.81
CA PHE A 33 8.01 -1.80 -4.88
C PHE A 33 6.69 -2.40 -5.34
N GLY A 34 6.43 -2.48 -6.65
CA GLY A 34 5.30 -3.24 -7.18
C GLY A 34 5.34 -4.72 -6.76
N VAL A 35 6.50 -5.39 -6.90
CA VAL A 35 6.66 -6.77 -6.43
C VAL A 35 6.49 -6.89 -4.92
N MET A 36 7.04 -5.96 -4.13
CA MET A 36 6.90 -5.99 -2.67
C MET A 36 5.45 -5.77 -2.22
N HIS A 37 4.72 -4.90 -2.92
CA HIS A 37 3.30 -4.65 -2.72
C HIS A 37 2.49 -5.93 -2.95
N GLU A 38 2.62 -6.55 -4.13
CA GLU A 38 1.90 -7.78 -4.45
C GLU A 38 2.37 -8.97 -3.59
N ALA A 39 3.63 -9.00 -3.18
CA ALA A 39 4.12 -9.99 -2.22
C ALA A 39 3.45 -9.82 -0.85
N GLY A 40 3.19 -8.59 -0.40
CA GLY A 40 2.48 -8.37 0.87
C GLY A 40 1.03 -8.86 0.83
N HIS A 41 0.33 -8.65 -0.29
CA HIS A 41 -0.95 -9.31 -0.55
C HIS A 41 -0.81 -10.84 -0.51
N GLY A 42 0.16 -11.38 -1.25
CA GLY A 42 0.37 -12.83 -1.31
C GLY A 42 0.73 -13.46 0.04
N LEU A 43 1.47 -12.74 0.90
CA LEU A 43 1.81 -13.18 2.24
C LEU A 43 0.57 -13.28 3.14
N TYR A 44 -0.42 -12.40 2.97
CA TYR A 44 -1.70 -12.53 3.65
C TYR A 44 -2.46 -13.75 3.16
N ASP A 45 -2.64 -13.89 1.85
CA ASP A 45 -3.34 -15.03 1.24
C ASP A 45 -2.72 -16.38 1.63
N GLN A 46 -1.39 -16.46 1.66
CA GLN A 46 -0.65 -17.65 2.11
C GLN A 46 -0.77 -17.91 3.62
N GLY A 47 -1.12 -16.90 4.41
CA GLY A 47 -1.34 -17.01 5.86
C GLY A 47 -2.77 -17.36 6.25
N LEU A 48 -3.72 -17.36 5.31
CA LEU A 48 -5.11 -17.74 5.56
C LEU A 48 -5.22 -19.23 5.96
N PRO A 49 -6.23 -19.62 6.75
CA PRO A 49 -6.39 -21.00 7.20
C PRO A 49 -6.76 -21.92 6.02
N GLY A 50 -5.78 -22.58 5.43
CA GLY A 50 -5.96 -23.43 4.25
C GLY A 50 -6.97 -24.57 4.41
N SER A 51 -7.19 -25.05 5.64
CA SER A 51 -8.24 -26.04 5.97
C SER A 51 -9.66 -25.49 5.83
N GLN A 52 -9.82 -24.17 5.75
CA GLN A 52 -11.08 -23.46 5.55
C GLN A 52 -11.19 -22.88 4.13
N HIS A 53 -10.32 -23.28 3.20
CA HIS A 53 -10.38 -22.78 1.82
C HIS A 53 -11.75 -23.06 1.19
N GLY A 54 -12.30 -22.05 0.51
CA GLY A 54 -13.65 -22.08 -0.06
C GLY A 54 -14.78 -21.73 0.93
N MET A 55 -14.48 -21.64 2.22
CA MET A 55 -15.41 -21.16 3.26
C MET A 55 -15.16 -19.68 3.56
N PRO A 56 -16.17 -18.91 3.99
CA PRO A 56 -15.97 -17.51 4.39
C PRO A 56 -14.88 -17.33 5.46
N SER A 57 -14.79 -18.27 6.41
CA SER A 57 -13.76 -18.31 7.45
C SER A 57 -12.32 -18.43 6.92
N GLY A 58 -12.12 -18.88 5.69
CA GLY A 58 -10.82 -18.99 5.02
C GLY A 58 -10.53 -17.88 4.02
N GLN A 59 -11.34 -16.82 3.99
CA GLN A 59 -11.13 -15.67 3.09
C GLN A 59 -10.48 -14.50 3.82
N ALA A 60 -9.93 -13.56 3.05
CA ALA A 60 -9.51 -12.27 3.59
C ALA A 60 -10.74 -11.44 4.01
N VAL A 61 -10.65 -10.77 5.16
CA VAL A 61 -11.81 -10.11 5.80
C VAL A 61 -12.30 -8.87 5.07
N SER A 62 -11.40 -8.11 4.44
CA SER A 62 -11.76 -6.91 3.68
C SER A 62 -10.59 -6.43 2.81
N LEU A 63 -10.90 -5.64 1.79
CA LEU A 63 -9.90 -4.96 0.97
C LEU A 63 -8.98 -4.04 1.78
N GLY A 64 -9.50 -3.35 2.80
CA GLY A 64 -8.70 -2.46 3.65
C GLY A 64 -7.68 -3.21 4.50
N ILE A 65 -8.03 -4.39 5.04
CA ILE A 65 -7.04 -5.24 5.71
C ILE A 65 -6.09 -5.86 4.70
N HIS A 66 -6.58 -6.24 3.51
CA HIS A 66 -5.73 -6.81 2.46
C HIS A 66 -4.65 -5.82 1.97
N GLU A 67 -5.03 -4.57 1.74
CA GLU A 67 -4.13 -3.47 1.40
C GLU A 67 -3.19 -3.11 2.56
N SER A 68 -3.61 -3.27 3.81
CA SER A 68 -2.71 -3.04 4.94
C SER A 68 -1.48 -3.94 4.88
N GLN A 69 -1.63 -5.16 4.36
CA GLN A 69 -0.53 -6.11 4.22
C GLN A 69 0.39 -5.71 3.07
N SER A 70 -0.14 -5.36 1.90
CA SER A 70 0.70 -4.87 0.79
C SER A 70 1.50 -3.63 1.17
N ARG A 71 0.86 -2.65 1.81
CA ARG A 71 1.50 -1.40 2.26
C ARG A 71 2.50 -1.60 3.39
N LEU A 72 2.28 -2.57 4.27
CA LEU A 72 3.24 -2.91 5.32
C LEU A 72 4.56 -3.39 4.71
N TRP A 73 4.50 -4.34 3.76
CA TRP A 73 5.69 -4.89 3.13
C TRP A 73 6.33 -3.91 2.15
N GLU A 74 5.55 -3.16 1.38
CA GLU A 74 6.06 -2.12 0.47
C GLU A 74 6.74 -0.97 1.22
N ASN A 75 6.02 -0.34 2.16
CA ASN A 75 6.38 0.98 2.68
C ASN A 75 7.09 0.93 4.03
N HIS A 76 6.59 0.12 4.97
CA HIS A 76 7.19 0.00 6.30
C HIS A 76 8.45 -0.87 6.26
N VAL A 77 8.49 -1.87 5.38
CA VAL A 77 9.67 -2.71 5.16
C VAL A 77 10.50 -2.21 3.97
N GLY A 78 9.97 -2.22 2.76
CA GLY A 78 10.75 -2.00 1.53
C GLY A 78 11.34 -0.61 1.37
N ARG A 79 10.71 0.42 1.95
CA ARG A 79 11.21 1.80 1.91
C ARG A 79 11.98 2.23 3.17
N SER A 80 12.21 1.28 4.08
CA SER A 80 12.92 1.52 5.34
C SER A 80 14.43 1.58 5.17
N ARG A 81 15.11 2.28 6.09
CA ARG A 81 16.58 2.29 6.17
C ARG A 81 17.18 0.89 6.36
N PRO A 82 16.73 0.05 7.33
CA PRO A 82 17.27 -1.29 7.52
C PRO A 82 17.22 -2.16 6.26
N PHE A 83 16.15 -2.05 5.47
CA PHE A 83 16.05 -2.78 4.20
C PHE A 83 17.17 -2.36 3.24
N TRP A 84 17.36 -1.06 3.04
CA TRP A 84 18.37 -0.57 2.10
C TRP A 84 19.80 -0.68 2.62
N GLU A 85 20.02 -0.67 3.94
CA GLU A 85 21.33 -1.00 4.53
C GLU A 85 21.79 -2.40 4.10
N LYS A 86 20.87 -3.37 4.10
CA LYS A 86 21.15 -4.74 3.68
C LYS A 86 21.21 -4.90 2.16
N TRP A 87 20.28 -4.29 1.43
CA TRP A 87 20.04 -4.62 0.02
C TRP A 87 20.63 -3.64 -1.00
N LEU A 88 20.97 -2.40 -0.61
CA LEU A 88 21.63 -1.47 -1.52
C LEU A 88 23.00 -1.99 -2.04
N PRO A 89 23.85 -2.65 -1.23
CA PRO A 89 25.07 -3.26 -1.76
C PRO A 89 24.79 -4.28 -2.86
N ARG A 90 23.79 -5.16 -2.64
CA ARG A 90 23.38 -6.16 -3.64
C ARG A 90 22.79 -5.51 -4.90
N ALA A 91 21.94 -4.49 -4.73
CA ALA A 91 21.39 -3.73 -5.85
C ALA A 91 22.52 -3.07 -6.65
N SER A 92 23.55 -2.55 -5.98
CA SER A 92 24.73 -1.93 -6.58
C SER A 92 25.67 -2.91 -7.32
N ASP A 93 25.59 -4.21 -7.02
CA ASP A 93 26.28 -5.24 -7.80
C ASP A 93 25.56 -5.57 -9.10
N ILE A 94 24.23 -5.47 -9.11
CA ILE A 94 23.38 -5.71 -10.28
C ILE A 94 23.31 -4.46 -11.17
N PHE A 95 23.24 -3.28 -10.55
CA PHE A 95 23.18 -1.97 -11.19
C PHE A 95 24.34 -1.10 -10.70
N PRO A 96 25.53 -1.19 -11.33
CA PRO A 96 26.73 -0.49 -10.88
C PRO A 96 26.59 1.03 -10.73
N ASP A 97 25.68 1.66 -11.48
CA ASP A 97 25.39 3.09 -11.40
C ASP A 97 24.87 3.52 -10.01
N LEU A 98 24.32 2.60 -9.21
CA LEU A 98 23.86 2.89 -7.85
C LEU A 98 25.01 3.16 -6.87
N ARG A 99 26.23 2.70 -7.18
CA ARG A 99 27.43 2.90 -6.33
C ARG A 99 27.81 4.37 -6.16
N ARG A 100 27.28 5.26 -7.01
CA ARG A 100 27.51 6.70 -6.92
C ARG A 100 26.75 7.35 -5.76
N PHE A 101 25.76 6.67 -5.20
CA PHE A 101 24.94 7.19 -4.10
C PHE A 101 25.38 6.58 -2.78
N SER A 102 25.52 7.42 -1.76
CA SER A 102 25.48 6.95 -0.38
C SER A 102 24.07 6.43 -0.05
N LEU A 103 23.96 5.61 1.00
CA LEU A 103 22.67 5.13 1.50
C LEU A 103 21.71 6.30 1.81
N ASP A 104 22.20 7.37 2.42
CA ASP A 104 21.37 8.52 2.80
C ASP A 104 20.84 9.27 1.57
N GLU A 105 21.65 9.43 0.52
CA GLU A 105 21.21 10.01 -0.76
C GLU A 105 20.20 9.11 -1.46
N PHE A 106 20.45 7.80 -1.45
CA PHE A 106 19.56 6.82 -2.04
C PHE A 106 18.18 6.81 -1.36
N LEU A 107 18.16 6.84 -0.02
CA LEU A 107 16.91 6.89 0.76
C LEU A 107 16.11 8.17 0.53
N LYS A 108 16.75 9.32 0.29
CA LYS A 108 16.05 10.55 -0.12
C LYS A 108 15.34 10.38 -1.46
N GLY A 109 15.91 9.60 -2.38
CA GLY A 109 15.29 9.26 -3.66
C GLY A 109 14.11 8.30 -3.50
N VAL A 110 14.31 7.22 -2.74
CA VAL A 110 13.27 6.22 -2.45
C VAL A 110 12.03 6.82 -1.77
N ASN A 111 12.26 7.76 -0.85
CA ASN A 111 11.23 8.44 -0.06
C ASN A 111 11.00 9.87 -0.55
N ARG A 112 11.14 10.13 -1.85
CA ARG A 112 10.80 11.43 -2.42
C ARG A 112 9.28 11.61 -2.42
N ALA A 113 8.82 12.75 -1.91
CA ALA A 113 7.44 13.20 -2.05
C ALA A 113 7.31 14.26 -3.15
N ASN A 114 6.32 14.12 -4.02
CA ASN A 114 6.03 15.10 -5.05
C ASN A 114 4.60 14.92 -5.58
N TYR A 115 3.85 16.02 -5.74
CA TYR A 115 2.55 15.93 -6.39
C TYR A 115 2.68 15.44 -7.84
N SER A 116 1.79 14.53 -8.23
CA SER A 116 1.76 13.86 -9.54
C SER A 116 0.32 13.61 -9.99
N CYS A 117 0.10 13.37 -11.29
CA CYS A 117 -1.24 13.08 -11.82
C CYS A 117 -1.75 11.67 -11.48
N ILE A 118 -0.85 10.69 -11.53
CA ILE A 118 -1.19 9.28 -11.60
C ILE A 118 -1.13 8.65 -10.21
N ARG A 119 -2.29 8.21 -9.70
CA ARG A 119 -2.42 7.64 -8.35
C ARG A 119 -1.49 6.46 -8.09
N VAL A 120 -1.39 5.53 -9.03
CA VAL A 120 -0.55 4.32 -8.87
C VAL A 120 0.96 4.62 -8.89
N GLU A 121 1.35 5.85 -9.22
CA GLU A 121 2.73 6.33 -9.22
C GLU A 121 3.00 7.35 -8.09
N ALA A 122 1.96 7.70 -7.31
CA ALA A 122 2.07 8.68 -6.24
C ALA A 122 2.89 8.13 -5.05
N ASP A 123 3.61 9.02 -4.39
CA ASP A 123 4.39 8.71 -3.21
C ASP A 123 3.53 8.56 -1.94
N GLU A 124 4.10 8.01 -0.86
CA GLU A 124 3.40 7.78 0.40
C GLU A 124 2.76 9.04 1.01
N ALA A 125 3.35 10.22 0.84
CA ALA A 125 2.83 11.44 1.46
C ALA A 125 1.66 12.05 0.67
N THR A 126 1.55 11.76 -0.63
CA THR A 126 0.57 12.37 -1.53
C THR A 126 -0.51 11.39 -2.00
N TYR A 127 -0.29 10.08 -1.88
CA TYR A 127 -1.20 9.03 -2.34
C TYR A 127 -2.63 9.18 -1.80
N ASP A 128 -2.80 9.47 -0.50
CA ASP A 128 -4.14 9.57 0.10
C ASP A 128 -4.94 10.79 -0.39
N LEU A 129 -4.29 11.82 -0.95
CA LEU A 129 -5.00 12.92 -1.62
C LEU A 129 -5.71 12.43 -2.89
N HIS A 130 -5.11 11.48 -3.61
CA HIS A 130 -5.75 10.87 -4.77
C HIS A 130 -6.97 10.04 -4.39
N ILE A 131 -6.93 9.37 -3.22
CA ILE A 131 -8.06 8.62 -2.69
C ILE A 131 -9.16 9.57 -2.23
N LEU A 132 -8.80 10.65 -1.54
CA LEU A 132 -9.75 11.68 -1.11
C LEU A 132 -10.52 12.28 -2.29
N LEU A 133 -9.82 12.64 -3.38
CA LEU A 133 -10.41 13.13 -4.62
C LEU A 133 -11.50 12.19 -5.15
N ARG A 134 -11.19 10.90 -5.25
CA ARG A 134 -12.12 9.90 -5.80
C ARG A 134 -13.30 9.67 -4.87
N PHE A 135 -13.03 9.56 -3.56
CA PHE A 135 -14.06 9.39 -2.55
C PHE A 135 -15.03 10.57 -2.50
N SER A 136 -14.53 11.81 -2.65
CA SER A 136 -15.34 13.02 -2.75
C SER A 136 -16.27 12.96 -3.97
N ILE A 137 -15.73 12.65 -5.15
CA ILE A 137 -16.51 12.52 -6.38
C ILE A 137 -17.57 11.42 -6.26
N GLU A 138 -17.20 10.24 -5.74
CA GLU A 138 -18.14 9.13 -5.52
C GLU A 138 -19.30 9.53 -4.62
N ARG A 139 -19.03 10.23 -3.51
CA ARG A 139 -20.08 10.71 -2.60
C ARG A 139 -21.04 11.66 -3.29
N ARG A 140 -20.53 12.61 -4.09
CA ARG A 140 -21.35 13.57 -4.84
C ARG A 140 -22.23 12.86 -5.87
N LEU A 141 -21.67 11.90 -6.62
CA LEU A 141 -22.42 11.08 -7.57
C LEU A 141 -23.55 10.29 -6.87
N LEU A 142 -23.24 9.62 -5.76
CA LEU A 142 -24.22 8.81 -5.01
C LEU A 142 -25.32 9.65 -4.37
N ASN A 143 -25.00 10.85 -3.90
CA ASN A 143 -25.95 11.80 -3.36
C ASN A 143 -26.77 12.54 -4.44
N ARG A 144 -26.41 12.38 -5.72
CA ARG A 144 -26.97 13.13 -6.86
C ARG A 144 -26.69 14.63 -6.79
N ASP A 145 -25.55 15.00 -6.19
CA ASP A 145 -25.02 16.36 -6.15
C ASP A 145 -24.08 16.66 -7.35
N LEU A 146 -23.83 15.67 -8.20
CA LEU A 146 -22.98 15.74 -9.39
C LEU A 146 -23.57 14.82 -10.48
N GLU A 147 -23.73 15.31 -11.70
CA GLU A 147 -24.10 14.48 -12.84
C GLU A 147 -22.86 13.81 -13.45
N ILE A 148 -23.02 12.61 -14.02
CA ILE A 148 -21.88 11.84 -14.59
C ILE A 148 -21.13 12.64 -15.67
N ALA A 149 -21.87 13.41 -16.48
CA ALA A 149 -21.28 14.23 -17.55
C ALA A 149 -20.37 15.36 -17.01
N GLU A 150 -20.50 15.73 -15.74
CA GLU A 150 -19.75 16.81 -15.09
C GLU A 150 -18.48 16.30 -14.38
N VAL A 151 -18.28 14.97 -14.31
CA VAL A 151 -17.11 14.35 -13.65
C VAL A 151 -15.77 14.90 -14.16
N PRO A 152 -15.53 15.09 -15.47
CA PRO A 152 -14.25 15.64 -15.94
C PRO A 152 -13.96 17.05 -15.38
N GLU A 153 -14.97 17.91 -15.31
CA GLU A 153 -14.82 19.27 -14.78
C GLU A 153 -14.62 19.25 -13.26
N ALA A 154 -15.47 18.52 -12.53
CA ALA A 154 -15.37 18.37 -11.08
C ALA A 154 -14.04 17.75 -10.64
N TRP A 155 -13.53 16.78 -11.40
CA TRP A 155 -12.21 16.20 -11.20
C TRP A 155 -11.12 17.26 -11.30
N ASN A 156 -11.11 18.03 -12.39
CA ASN A 156 -10.10 19.04 -12.64
C ASN A 156 -10.11 20.17 -11.59
N GLU A 157 -11.29 20.58 -11.14
CA GLU A 157 -11.44 21.56 -10.05
C GLU A 157 -10.84 21.03 -8.74
N GLU A 158 -11.27 19.85 -8.31
CA GLU A 158 -10.82 19.28 -7.02
C GLU A 158 -9.35 18.85 -7.08
N PHE A 159 -8.88 18.32 -8.21
CA PHE A 159 -7.47 18.00 -8.43
C PHE A 159 -6.59 19.27 -8.31
N ARG A 160 -7.00 20.39 -8.93
CA ARG A 160 -6.27 21.65 -8.76
C ARG A 160 -6.25 22.12 -7.31
N SER A 161 -7.36 21.97 -6.59
CA SER A 161 -7.44 22.34 -5.16
C SER A 161 -6.47 21.53 -4.30
N LEU A 162 -6.37 20.21 -4.54
CA LEU A 162 -5.54 19.31 -3.75
C LEU A 162 -4.05 19.34 -4.13
N PHE A 163 -3.74 19.46 -5.43
CA PHE A 163 -2.38 19.27 -5.96
C PHE A 163 -1.76 20.55 -6.52
N GLY A 164 -2.54 21.62 -6.73
CA GLY A 164 -2.07 22.92 -7.22
C GLY A 164 -1.87 23.03 -8.74
N PHE A 165 -2.18 21.99 -9.52
CA PHE A 165 -2.10 22.00 -10.99
C PHE A 165 -3.19 21.14 -11.61
N LEU A 166 -3.24 21.08 -12.95
CA LEU A 166 -4.20 20.26 -13.69
C LEU A 166 -3.53 19.05 -14.36
N PRO A 167 -4.22 17.91 -14.46
CA PRO A 167 -3.85 16.87 -15.42
C PRO A 167 -3.85 17.43 -16.86
N PRO A 168 -2.96 16.93 -17.74
CA PRO A 168 -2.87 17.41 -19.12
C PRO A 168 -4.08 17.03 -19.99
N ASP A 169 -4.76 15.92 -19.66
CA ASP A 169 -5.90 15.37 -20.37
C ASP A 169 -6.71 14.44 -19.45
N ASP A 170 -7.90 14.02 -19.92
CA ASP A 170 -8.78 13.13 -19.16
C ASP A 170 -8.17 11.73 -18.95
N ALA A 171 -7.30 11.28 -19.86
CA ALA A 171 -6.57 10.02 -19.74
C ALA A 171 -5.64 10.01 -18.53
N SER A 172 -5.02 11.16 -18.23
CA SER A 172 -4.23 11.41 -17.02
C SER A 172 -5.07 11.97 -15.86
N GLY A 173 -6.36 12.24 -16.11
CA GLY A 173 -7.34 12.79 -15.20
C GLY A 173 -8.34 11.73 -14.75
N CYS A 174 -9.64 11.99 -14.92
CA CYS A 174 -10.72 11.13 -14.42
C CYS A 174 -10.81 9.74 -15.07
N LEU A 175 -10.13 9.51 -16.21
CA LEU A 175 -10.10 8.21 -16.89
C LEU A 175 -8.86 7.37 -16.55
N GLN A 176 -7.99 7.85 -15.64
CA GLN A 176 -6.73 7.17 -15.33
C GLN A 176 -6.90 5.81 -14.64
N ASP A 177 -8.07 5.56 -14.02
CA ASP A 177 -8.34 4.37 -13.23
C ASP A 177 -9.51 3.56 -13.79
N ILE A 178 -9.39 2.24 -13.74
CA ILE A 178 -10.41 1.32 -14.26
C ILE A 178 -11.63 1.16 -13.34
N HIS A 179 -11.51 1.50 -12.05
CA HIS A 179 -12.45 1.13 -10.98
C HIS A 179 -13.90 1.48 -11.30
N TRP A 180 -14.19 2.71 -11.73
CA TRP A 180 -15.57 3.11 -12.04
C TRP A 180 -16.13 2.38 -13.25
N SER A 181 -15.30 2.09 -14.25
CA SER A 181 -15.72 1.31 -15.43
C SER A 181 -16.04 -0.16 -15.11
N MET A 182 -15.43 -0.72 -14.05
CA MET A 182 -15.74 -2.05 -13.53
C MET A 182 -16.79 -2.05 -12.40
N GLY A 183 -17.43 -0.90 -12.13
CA GLY A 183 -18.48 -0.77 -11.11
C GLY A 183 -17.99 -0.66 -9.67
N GLY A 184 -16.69 -0.42 -9.45
CA GLY A 184 -16.07 -0.29 -8.12
C GLY A 184 -16.33 1.06 -7.44
N LEU A 185 -17.59 1.40 -7.17
CA LEU A 185 -17.95 2.57 -6.35
C LEU A 185 -17.83 2.24 -4.85
N GLY A 186 -17.26 3.16 -4.07
CA GLY A 186 -16.95 2.94 -2.65
C GLY A 186 -15.69 2.08 -2.44
N TYR A 187 -14.96 1.76 -3.51
CA TYR A 187 -13.76 0.93 -3.48
C TYR A 187 -12.54 1.72 -3.04
N PHE A 188 -12.33 2.95 -3.56
CA PHE A 188 -11.05 3.64 -3.38
C PHE A 188 -10.69 3.93 -1.92
N SER A 189 -11.69 4.18 -1.06
CA SER A 189 -11.47 4.44 0.36
C SER A 189 -10.74 3.30 1.07
N THR A 190 -10.83 2.06 0.55
CA THR A 190 -10.14 0.90 1.14
C THR A 190 -8.63 1.02 1.01
N TYR A 191 -8.11 1.74 0.00
CA TYR A 191 -6.67 1.95 -0.15
C TYR A 191 -6.09 2.78 1.00
N SER A 192 -6.73 3.91 1.34
CA SER A 192 -6.31 4.73 2.48
C SER A 192 -6.52 4.00 3.80
N VAL A 193 -7.61 3.24 3.97
CA VAL A 193 -7.79 2.37 5.14
C VAL A 193 -6.63 1.37 5.27
N GLY A 194 -6.13 0.85 4.15
CA GLY A 194 -4.91 0.03 4.10
C GLY A 194 -3.68 0.75 4.64
N ASN A 195 -3.43 1.98 4.19
CA ASN A 195 -2.34 2.81 4.72
C ASN A 195 -2.45 3.00 6.25
N LEU A 196 -3.64 3.35 6.75
CA LEU A 196 -3.90 3.53 8.19
C LEU A 196 -3.61 2.25 8.99
N ASN A 197 -4.21 1.14 8.58
CA ASN A 197 -4.06 -0.14 9.26
C ASN A 197 -2.62 -0.68 9.16
N SER A 198 -1.91 -0.45 8.05
CA SER A 198 -0.53 -0.90 7.88
C SER A 198 0.40 -0.30 8.94
N ALA A 199 0.27 1.01 9.20
CA ALA A 199 1.09 1.70 10.19
C ALA A 199 0.75 1.26 11.62
N GLN A 200 -0.54 1.10 11.92
CA GLN A 200 -0.99 0.64 13.23
C GLN A 200 -0.55 -0.81 13.51
N LEU A 201 -0.70 -1.71 12.55
CA LEU A 201 -0.26 -3.11 12.66
C LEU A 201 1.26 -3.21 12.79
N TYR A 202 2.01 -2.46 11.97
CA TYR A 202 3.47 -2.44 12.06
C TYR A 202 3.92 -1.98 13.45
N ARG A 203 3.38 -0.86 13.95
CA ARG A 203 3.68 -0.35 15.28
C ARG A 203 3.37 -1.37 16.38
N ALA A 204 2.19 -2.01 16.32
CA ALA A 204 1.78 -3.01 17.30
C ALA A 204 2.74 -4.20 17.32
N ALA A 205 3.12 -4.71 16.14
CA ALA A 205 4.08 -5.80 16.02
C ALA A 205 5.46 -5.42 16.56
N THR A 206 5.97 -4.22 16.23
CA THR A 206 7.28 -3.76 16.67
C THR A 206 7.31 -3.18 18.09
N ALA A 207 6.18 -3.20 18.81
CA ALA A 207 6.20 -2.96 20.26
C ALA A 207 6.87 -4.12 21.02
N ASN A 208 6.96 -5.30 20.38
CA ASN A 208 7.82 -6.39 20.84
C ASN A 208 9.28 -6.08 20.43
N GLU A 209 10.16 -5.97 21.43
CA GLU A 209 11.57 -5.63 21.25
C GLU A 209 12.33 -6.63 20.35
N GLU A 210 11.99 -7.93 20.41
CA GLU A 210 12.61 -8.96 19.57
C GLU A 210 12.25 -8.76 18.10
N ILE A 211 10.98 -8.46 17.80
CA ILE A 211 10.53 -8.18 16.43
C ILE A 211 11.19 -6.90 15.90
N ALA A 212 11.26 -5.85 16.73
CA ALA A 212 11.91 -4.60 16.35
C ALA A 212 13.42 -4.79 16.06
N ASP A 213 14.13 -5.52 16.91
CA ASP A 213 15.56 -5.82 16.75
C ASP A 213 15.82 -6.62 15.47
N GLU A 214 15.03 -7.66 15.20
CA GLU A 214 15.18 -8.48 13.98
C GLU A 214 14.84 -7.68 12.70
N CYS A 215 13.82 -6.82 12.74
CA CYS A 215 13.52 -5.88 11.66
C CYS A 215 14.70 -4.93 11.38
N SER A 216 15.41 -4.46 12.41
CA SER A 216 16.58 -3.59 12.27
C SER A 216 17.77 -4.28 11.55
N LYS A 217 17.83 -5.61 11.61
CA LYS A 217 18.82 -6.45 10.90
C LYS A 217 18.28 -6.95 9.55
N ALA A 218 17.13 -6.43 9.13
CA ALA A 218 16.38 -6.89 7.97
C ALA A 218 16.15 -8.43 7.96
N ASN A 219 15.81 -8.97 9.13
CA ASN A 219 15.21 -10.28 9.30
C ASN A 219 13.71 -10.11 9.65
N TYR A 220 12.85 -10.39 8.67
CA TYR A 220 11.42 -10.09 8.78
C TYR A 220 10.56 -11.33 9.10
N LEU A 221 11.18 -12.49 9.36
CA LEU A 221 10.43 -13.70 9.73
C LEU A 221 9.62 -13.51 11.04
N PRO A 222 10.13 -12.87 12.11
CA PRO A 222 9.34 -12.61 13.31
C PRO A 222 8.13 -11.70 13.04
N LEU A 223 8.33 -10.65 12.23
CA LEU A 223 7.25 -9.75 11.81
C LEU A 223 6.16 -10.51 11.03
N LEU A 224 6.55 -11.35 10.07
CA LEU A 224 5.60 -12.20 9.34
C LEU A 224 4.89 -13.18 10.27
N GLY A 225 5.61 -13.77 11.24
CA GLY A 225 5.03 -14.65 12.26
C GLY A 225 3.94 -13.95 13.06
N TRP A 226 4.19 -12.71 13.49
CA TRP A 226 3.21 -11.89 14.20
C TRP A 226 1.98 -11.62 13.34
N MET A 227 2.17 -11.24 12.06
CA MET A 227 1.04 -11.01 11.14
C MET A 227 0.22 -12.27 10.91
N ARG A 228 0.86 -13.44 10.80
CA ARG A 228 0.17 -14.72 10.65
C ARG A 228 -0.71 -15.03 11.86
N GLU A 229 -0.16 -14.85 13.05
CA GLU A 229 -0.85 -15.14 14.29
C GLU A 229 -2.03 -14.18 14.52
N HIS A 230 -1.80 -12.87 14.39
CA HIS A 230 -2.75 -11.85 14.84
C HIS A 230 -3.70 -11.36 13.74
N VAL A 231 -3.37 -11.59 12.47
CA VAL A 231 -4.15 -11.06 11.33
C VAL A 231 -4.54 -12.17 10.36
N HIS A 232 -3.56 -12.94 9.84
CA HIS A 232 -3.83 -13.84 8.71
C HIS A 232 -4.68 -15.05 9.11
N SER A 233 -4.35 -15.68 10.24
CA SER A 233 -5.01 -16.91 10.70
C SER A 233 -6.49 -16.74 11.02
N ALA A 234 -6.94 -15.50 11.29
CA ALA A 234 -8.32 -15.19 11.61
C ALA A 234 -9.26 -15.32 10.39
N GLY A 235 -8.73 -15.24 9.16
CA GLY A 235 -9.54 -15.13 7.94
C GLY A 235 -10.65 -14.08 8.10
N SER A 236 -11.88 -14.42 7.72
CA SER A 236 -13.07 -13.54 7.89
C SER A 236 -13.95 -13.97 9.07
N THR A 237 -13.36 -14.46 10.17
CA THR A 237 -14.13 -14.83 11.37
C THR A 237 -14.47 -13.64 12.28
N MET A 238 -13.82 -12.49 12.07
CA MET A 238 -14.06 -11.23 12.78
C MET A 238 -14.40 -10.14 11.76
N LEU A 239 -15.13 -9.10 12.17
CA LEU A 239 -15.23 -7.90 11.35
C LEU A 239 -13.89 -7.13 11.32
N PRO A 240 -13.59 -6.32 10.29
CA PRO A 240 -12.29 -5.65 10.18
C PRO A 240 -11.88 -4.82 11.41
N GLN A 241 -12.83 -4.12 12.02
CA GLN A 241 -12.57 -3.30 13.22
C GLN A 241 -12.39 -4.14 14.49
N GLU A 242 -13.01 -5.32 14.56
CA GLU A 242 -12.80 -6.28 15.65
C GLU A 242 -11.42 -6.94 15.52
N LEU A 243 -11.00 -7.27 14.28
CA LEU A 243 -9.66 -7.77 14.00
C LEU A 243 -8.59 -6.75 14.40
N MET A 244 -8.76 -5.47 14.03
CA MET A 244 -7.82 -4.41 14.44
C MET A 244 -7.76 -4.25 15.95
N LEU A 245 -8.92 -4.25 16.62
CA LEU A 245 -8.99 -4.19 18.09
C LEU A 245 -8.27 -5.37 18.73
N SER A 246 -8.50 -6.59 18.22
CA SER A 246 -7.85 -7.81 18.71
C SER A 246 -6.33 -7.79 18.51
N ALA A 247 -5.87 -7.40 17.33
CA ALA A 247 -4.45 -7.43 16.96
C ALA A 247 -3.64 -6.28 17.58
N THR A 248 -4.25 -5.11 17.79
CA THR A 248 -3.52 -3.88 18.14
C THR A 248 -3.96 -3.22 19.43
N GLY A 249 -5.05 -3.69 20.04
CA GLY A 249 -5.62 -3.14 21.27
C GLY A 249 -6.56 -1.94 21.06
N GLU A 250 -6.74 -1.44 19.84
CA GLU A 250 -7.69 -0.38 19.50
C GLU A 250 -8.25 -0.55 18.07
N HIS A 251 -9.36 0.14 17.76
CA HIS A 251 -9.88 0.23 16.39
C HIS A 251 -8.92 1.01 15.48
N THR A 252 -9.20 1.06 14.17
CA THR A 252 -8.38 1.84 13.23
C THR A 252 -8.22 3.29 13.70
N ASN A 253 -6.99 3.68 13.98
CA ASN A 253 -6.64 5.00 14.49
C ASN A 253 -5.64 5.69 13.54
N PRO A 254 -6.04 6.81 12.89
CA PRO A 254 -5.19 7.47 11.90
C PRO A 254 -3.94 8.12 12.50
N SER A 255 -3.84 8.30 13.83
CA SER A 255 -2.67 8.93 14.45
C SER A 255 -1.38 8.17 14.14
N HIS A 256 -1.41 6.83 14.11
CA HIS A 256 -0.24 6.00 13.84
C HIS A 256 0.34 6.25 12.44
N TYR A 257 -0.53 6.39 11.45
CA TYR A 257 -0.10 6.68 10.08
C TYR A 257 0.40 8.11 9.92
N LEU A 258 -0.25 9.09 10.57
CA LEU A 258 0.22 10.47 10.58
C LEU A 258 1.58 10.62 11.28
N GLU A 259 1.81 9.91 12.37
CA GLU A 259 3.11 9.85 13.06
C GLU A 259 4.19 9.24 12.15
N HIS A 260 3.88 8.13 11.47
CA HIS A 260 4.76 7.53 10.47
C HIS A 260 5.15 8.53 9.37
N LEU A 261 4.16 9.17 8.73
CA LEU A 261 4.44 10.15 7.68
C LEU A 261 5.28 11.33 8.20
N ARG A 262 4.97 11.86 9.39
CA ARG A 262 5.77 12.95 10.00
C ARG A 262 7.21 12.53 10.23
N SER A 263 7.44 11.33 10.78
CA SER A 263 8.79 10.82 11.01
C SER A 263 9.59 10.66 9.72
N ARG A 264 8.93 10.32 8.60
CA ARG A 264 9.55 10.06 7.31
C ARG A 264 9.81 11.33 6.51
N PHE A 265 8.84 12.24 6.48
CA PHE A 265 8.83 13.39 5.57
C PHE A 265 9.05 14.75 6.24
N CYS A 266 8.91 14.82 7.57
CA CYS A 266 9.15 16.03 8.36
C CYS A 266 10.22 15.81 9.44
N PRO A 267 11.42 15.27 9.11
CA PRO A 267 12.44 15.01 10.13
C PRO A 267 12.90 16.32 10.79
N GLY A 268 12.68 16.42 12.11
CA GLY A 268 13.04 17.60 12.92
C GLY A 268 11.93 18.63 13.13
N ALA A 269 10.70 18.35 12.68
CA ALA A 269 9.50 19.14 13.01
C ALA A 269 8.82 18.66 14.30
#